data_AF-A0A1G3ML94-F1
#
_entry.id   AF-A0A1G3ML94-F1
#
_cell.length_a   1.000
_cell.length_b   1.000
_cell.length_c   1.000
_cell.angle_alpha   90.00
_cell.angle_beta   90.00
_cell.angle_gamma   90.00
#
_symmetry.space_group_name_H-M   'P 1'
#
loop_
_entity.id
_entity.type
_entity.pdbx_description
1 polymer ?
#
loop_
_entity_poly.entity_id
_entity_poly.type
_entity_poly.pdbx_seq_one_letter_code
_entity_poly.pdbx_strand_id
1 'polypeptide(L)'
;MILAYFGLGGALLASLAVSEFRLRRLRHRLAAQTAAIAGGNIAASSVAASAVQESRRLANEVRGDSQALSGELVNVLGSVMSIRKESSRLSGAGVNLAGELASAASAVEQLTASASSLADLAVRQSAVVSQAAAAIEQMSASAAAIAGAVEGRTAANQRLSARAREGVETARQVASVIEEFAQRSIMVTDMVHAINDIATSTNLLAMNAAIEAAHAGQYGRGFSVVASEIRKLAATTSEKAAEIERILSSIQDSITAAQQAGTRNARSLGDIAAIVEESVSSFAGMAEGIAELSGSASEIVSAIEQTRAVTIEIKQSSSDIAAATSSLQSGIHGSEANAAASGRSLADLDANVVALNVGLLKASSLNSGSFKRCDAIIGCLAPLSAGAGAGATAYRYGLLDVAAAKLHHKEWVAKVLLHRQGALKLDAAVVSDSHRCLLGTWLYRDGGLEQVRGLVDTDALEHDHDALHLTAAKLIANVGQSDGAALGELEVLSERIVGCLSRIEASTSAAQATS
;
A
#
# COMPACT_ATOMS: atom_id res chain seq x y z
N MET A 1 34.54 -21.82 7.59
CA MET A 1 35.39 -20.83 8.30
C MET A 1 35.93 -21.37 9.63
N ILE A 2 35.09 -21.77 10.59
CA ILE A 2 35.53 -22.21 11.94
C ILE A 2 36.60 -23.32 11.92
N LEU A 3 36.47 -24.32 11.04
CA LEU A 3 37.45 -25.41 10.88
C LEU A 3 38.84 -24.94 10.39
N ALA A 4 38.91 -23.88 9.57
CA ALA A 4 40.17 -23.31 9.13
C ALA A 4 40.88 -22.53 10.26
N TYR A 5 40.12 -21.94 11.18
CA TYR A 5 40.65 -21.19 12.32
C TYR A 5 41.17 -22.07 13.45
N PHE A 6 40.55 -23.22 13.71
CA PHE A 6 41.13 -24.24 14.60
C PHE A 6 42.45 -24.78 14.02
N GLY A 7 42.56 -24.90 12.70
CA GLY A 7 43.80 -25.25 12.02
C GLY A 7 44.92 -24.21 12.22
N LEU A 8 44.62 -22.93 12.04
CA LEU A 8 45.57 -21.82 12.24
C LEU A 8 45.99 -21.65 13.70
N GLY A 9 45.05 -21.73 14.65
CA GLY A 9 45.35 -21.65 16.08
C GLY A 9 46.15 -22.86 16.58
N GLY A 10 45.84 -24.06 16.08
CA GLY A 10 46.58 -25.28 16.38
C GLY A 10 48.01 -25.26 15.82
N ALA A 11 48.19 -24.77 14.59
CA ALA A 11 49.51 -24.57 13.99
C ALA A 11 50.34 -23.56 14.79
N LEU A 12 49.75 -22.43 15.18
CA LEU A 12 50.42 -21.41 16.00
C LEU A 12 50.89 -21.97 17.35
N LEU A 13 50.03 -22.75 18.03
CA LEU A 13 50.36 -23.40 19.30
C LEU A 13 51.47 -24.45 19.14
N ALA A 14 51.46 -25.22 18.06
CA ALA A 14 52.52 -26.18 17.75
C ALA A 14 53.86 -25.46 17.48
N SER A 15 53.84 -24.40 16.66
CA SER A 15 55.01 -23.56 16.37
C SER A 15 55.58 -22.91 17.64
N LEU A 16 54.71 -22.39 18.53
CA LEU A 16 55.09 -21.88 19.84
C LEU A 16 55.73 -22.96 20.73
N ALA A 17 55.15 -24.17 20.80
CA ALA A 17 55.65 -25.26 21.62
C ALA A 17 57.02 -25.78 21.13
N VAL A 18 57.19 -25.91 19.81
CA VAL A 18 58.47 -26.32 19.19
C VAL A 18 59.54 -25.27 19.45
N SER A 19 59.22 -23.99 19.23
CA SER A 19 60.13 -22.87 19.48
C SER A 19 60.54 -22.83 20.96
N GLU A 20 59.59 -22.99 21.89
CA GLU A 20 59.87 -23.00 23.33
C GLU A 20 60.74 -24.18 23.76
N PHE A 21 60.50 -25.37 23.21
CA PHE A 21 61.32 -26.56 23.47
C PHE A 21 62.77 -26.34 23.02
N ARG A 22 62.99 -25.80 21.82
CA ARG A 22 64.34 -25.51 21.30
C ARG A 22 65.01 -24.38 22.07
N LEU A 23 64.28 -23.34 22.47
CA LEU A 23 64.75 -22.26 23.35
C LEU A 23 65.24 -22.78 24.70
N ARG A 24 64.49 -23.69 25.33
CA ARG A 24 64.90 -24.33 26.60
C ARG A 24 66.18 -25.13 26.43
N ARG A 25 66.30 -25.88 25.34
CA ARG A 25 67.52 -26.65 25.01
C ARG A 25 68.73 -25.75 24.79
N LEU A 26 68.55 -24.64 24.07
CA LEU A 26 69.60 -23.63 23.86
C LEU A 26 70.05 -23.00 25.18
N ARG A 27 69.11 -22.58 26.03
CA ARG A 27 69.41 -22.02 27.36
C ARG A 27 70.19 -22.99 28.25
N HIS A 28 69.75 -24.25 28.32
CA HIS A 28 70.43 -25.27 29.13
C HIS A 28 71.88 -25.49 28.67
N ARG A 29 72.14 -25.48 27.35
CA ARG A 29 73.49 -25.66 26.81
C ARG A 29 74.38 -24.45 27.01
N LEU A 30 73.86 -23.24 26.81
CA LEU A 30 74.60 -22.02 27.11
C LEU A 30 74.97 -21.96 28.61
N ALA A 31 74.05 -22.32 29.51
CA ALA A 31 74.32 -22.40 30.95
C ALA A 31 75.37 -23.47 31.32
N ALA A 32 75.34 -24.64 30.67
CA ALA A 32 76.35 -25.68 30.88
C ALA A 32 77.74 -25.24 30.40
N GLN A 33 77.81 -24.49 29.29
CA GLN A 33 79.07 -23.97 28.74
C GLN A 33 79.65 -22.83 29.59
N THR A 34 78.81 -21.89 30.05
CA THR A 34 79.28 -20.83 30.94
C THR A 34 79.78 -21.39 32.26
N ALA A 35 79.14 -22.43 32.80
CA ALA A 35 79.61 -23.15 33.99
C ALA A 35 80.95 -23.87 33.75
N ALA A 36 81.13 -24.53 32.60
CA ALA A 36 82.38 -25.20 32.25
C ALA A 36 83.56 -24.22 32.05
N ILE A 37 83.29 -23.04 31.47
CA ILE A 37 84.29 -21.96 31.30
C ILE A 37 84.64 -21.33 32.65
N ALA A 38 83.64 -21.05 33.50
CA ALA A 38 83.85 -20.47 34.83
C ALA A 38 84.60 -21.42 35.79
N GLY A 39 84.47 -22.74 35.60
CA GLY A 39 85.16 -23.77 36.39
C GLY A 39 86.63 -24.02 35.98
N GLY A 40 87.19 -23.27 35.03
CA GLY A 40 88.61 -23.34 34.67
C GLY A 40 89.02 -24.56 33.84
N ASN A 41 88.08 -25.36 33.34
CA ASN A 41 88.37 -26.56 32.56
C ASN A 41 88.67 -26.21 31.08
N ILE A 42 89.81 -25.56 30.82
CA ILE A 42 90.27 -25.19 29.47
C ILE A 42 91.08 -26.34 28.84
N ALA A 43 90.55 -27.56 28.91
CA ALA A 43 91.13 -28.72 28.26
C ALA A 43 90.22 -29.14 27.08
N ALA A 44 90.70 -28.87 25.86
CA ALA A 44 90.20 -29.23 24.53
C ALA A 44 89.47 -28.10 23.77
N SER A 45 90.24 -27.35 22.98
CA SER A 45 89.73 -26.41 21.98
C SER A 45 88.71 -27.03 21.01
N SER A 46 88.76 -28.34 20.77
CA SER A 46 87.81 -29.08 19.93
C SER A 46 86.43 -29.28 20.56
N VAL A 47 86.34 -29.51 21.87
CA VAL A 47 85.06 -29.69 22.59
C VAL A 47 84.35 -28.34 22.74
N ALA A 48 85.09 -27.26 23.02
CA ALA A 48 84.56 -25.90 23.05
C ALA A 48 84.08 -25.45 21.66
N ALA A 49 84.84 -25.72 20.58
CA ALA A 49 84.44 -25.38 19.22
C ALA A 49 83.17 -26.12 18.77
N SER A 50 83.08 -27.43 19.04
CA SER A 50 81.87 -28.22 18.75
C SER A 50 80.64 -27.71 19.52
N ALA A 51 80.81 -27.33 20.79
CA ALA A 51 79.75 -26.79 21.62
C ALA A 51 79.27 -25.40 21.16
N VAL A 52 80.18 -24.53 20.70
CA VAL A 52 79.89 -23.23 20.07
C VAL A 52 79.14 -23.42 18.76
N GLN A 53 79.57 -24.34 17.90
CA GLN A 53 78.93 -24.64 16.62
C GLN A 53 77.50 -25.16 16.80
N GLU A 54 77.28 -26.06 17.75
CA GLU A 54 75.97 -26.61 18.06
C GLU A 54 75.03 -25.57 18.72
N SER A 55 75.57 -24.64 19.52
CA SER A 55 74.78 -23.53 20.08
C SER A 55 74.38 -22.53 19.01
N ARG A 56 75.27 -22.27 18.04
CA ARG A 56 74.97 -21.47 16.84
C ARG A 56 73.91 -22.16 15.97
N ARG A 57 73.99 -23.48 15.79
CA ARG A 57 72.96 -24.26 15.09
C ARG A 57 71.59 -24.12 15.77
N LEU A 58 71.50 -24.37 17.07
CA LEU A 58 70.24 -24.22 17.83
C LEU A 58 69.72 -22.78 17.82
N ALA A 59 70.61 -21.77 17.89
CA ALA A 59 70.22 -20.38 17.80
C ALA A 59 69.66 -20.01 16.41
N ASN A 60 70.24 -20.56 15.34
CA ASN A 60 69.72 -20.43 13.97
C ASN A 60 68.37 -21.15 13.78
N GLU A 61 68.21 -22.35 14.35
CA GLU A 61 66.93 -23.10 14.33
C GLU A 61 65.82 -22.33 15.05
N VAL A 62 66.08 -21.80 16.25
CA VAL A 62 65.13 -20.96 16.98
C VAL A 62 64.85 -19.65 16.24
N ARG A 63 65.86 -19.04 15.59
CA ARG A 63 65.68 -17.86 14.76
C ARG A 63 64.73 -18.14 13.59
N GLY A 64 64.91 -19.28 12.90
CA GLY A 64 64.01 -19.73 11.83
C GLY A 64 62.59 -19.99 12.32
N ASP A 65 62.42 -20.67 13.46
CA ASP A 65 61.10 -20.88 14.08
C ASP A 65 60.42 -19.55 14.44
N SER A 66 61.20 -18.57 14.90
CA SER A 66 60.71 -17.24 15.23
C SER A 66 60.26 -16.45 13.99
N GLN A 67 60.95 -16.59 12.86
CA GLN A 67 60.52 -16.02 11.57
C GLN A 67 59.25 -16.69 11.04
N ALA A 68 59.16 -18.01 11.12
CA ALA A 68 57.95 -18.76 10.75
C ALA A 68 56.75 -18.34 11.59
N LEU A 69 56.93 -18.26 12.92
CA LEU A 69 55.91 -17.79 13.85
C LEU A 69 55.50 -16.33 13.57
N SER A 70 56.44 -15.47 13.15
CA SER A 70 56.12 -14.10 12.73
C SER A 70 55.17 -14.08 11.54
N GLY A 71 55.41 -14.93 10.52
CA GLY A 71 54.52 -15.07 9.38
C GLY A 71 53.12 -15.55 9.77
N GLU A 72 53.03 -16.55 10.64
CA GLU A 72 51.74 -17.04 11.15
C GLU A 72 50.99 -15.96 11.94
N LEU A 73 51.68 -15.23 12.82
CA LEU A 73 51.08 -14.14 13.60
C LEU A 73 50.57 -12.99 12.72
N VAL A 74 51.29 -12.63 11.65
CA VAL A 74 50.83 -11.65 10.65
C VAL A 74 49.52 -12.11 10.01
N ASN A 75 49.42 -13.38 9.61
CA ASN A 75 48.22 -13.94 8.98
C ASN A 75 47.02 -13.96 9.94
N VAL A 76 47.23 -14.33 11.20
CA VAL A 76 46.17 -14.32 12.22
C VAL A 76 45.72 -12.89 12.52
N LEU A 77 46.64 -11.94 12.70
CA LEU A 77 46.30 -10.52 12.91
C LEU A 77 45.47 -9.95 11.74
N GLY A 78 45.85 -10.25 10.50
CA GLY A 78 45.07 -9.85 9.32
C GLY A 78 43.66 -10.47 9.28
N SER A 79 43.53 -11.73 9.71
CA SER A 79 42.23 -12.40 9.81
C SER A 79 41.33 -11.76 10.88
N VAL A 80 41.89 -11.40 12.03
CA VAL A 80 41.14 -10.74 13.12
C VAL A 80 40.64 -9.36 12.71
N MET A 81 41.46 -8.59 11.98
CA MET A 81 41.03 -7.31 11.40
C MET A 81 39.88 -7.50 10.39
N SER A 82 39.96 -8.52 9.53
CA SER A 82 38.89 -8.85 8.58
C SER A 82 37.58 -9.22 9.28
N ILE A 83 37.65 -10.01 10.36
CA ILE A 83 36.47 -10.37 11.19
C ILE A 83 35.85 -9.12 11.80
N ARG A 84 36.65 -8.22 12.34
CA ARG A 84 36.17 -6.95 12.92
C ARG A 84 35.41 -6.12 11.88
N LYS A 85 35.97 -5.96 10.69
CA LYS A 85 35.35 -5.21 9.61
C LYS A 85 33.96 -5.78 9.26
N GLU A 86 33.88 -7.10 9.15
CA GLU A 86 32.62 -7.77 8.85
C GLU A 86 31.61 -7.67 10.00
N SER A 87 32.07 -7.77 11.25
CA SER A 87 31.25 -7.54 12.46
C SER A 87 30.62 -6.15 12.47
N SER A 88 31.41 -5.10 12.19
CA SER A 88 30.92 -3.73 12.12
C SER A 88 29.91 -3.53 10.99
N ARG A 89 30.13 -4.17 9.83
CA ARG A 89 29.21 -4.12 8.69
C ARG A 89 27.87 -4.77 9.04
N LEU A 90 27.91 -5.93 9.69
CA LEU A 90 26.72 -6.66 10.12
C LEU A 90 25.96 -5.92 11.23
N SER A 91 26.66 -5.24 12.14
CA SER A 91 26.04 -4.37 13.14
C SER A 91 25.29 -3.20 12.50
N GLY A 92 25.87 -2.56 11.48
CA GLY A 92 25.18 -1.49 10.74
C GLY A 92 23.94 -1.99 10.01
N ALA A 93 24.03 -3.17 9.37
CA ALA A 93 22.89 -3.82 8.76
C ALA A 93 21.77 -4.15 9.78
N GLY A 94 22.13 -4.56 11.00
CA GLY A 94 21.17 -4.81 12.08
C GLY A 94 20.40 -3.57 12.52
N VAL A 95 21.05 -2.41 12.58
CA VAL A 95 20.38 -1.13 12.89
C VAL A 95 19.39 -0.74 11.80
N ASN A 96 19.78 -0.88 10.53
CA ASN A 96 18.89 -0.61 9.40
C ASN A 96 17.67 -1.54 9.43
N LEU A 97 17.89 -2.84 9.66
CA LEU A 97 16.81 -3.82 9.78
C LEU A 97 15.83 -3.45 10.91
N ALA A 98 16.32 -2.98 12.06
CA ALA A 98 15.44 -2.54 13.14
C ALA A 98 14.55 -1.35 12.73
N GLY A 99 15.09 -0.39 11.96
CA GLY A 99 14.31 0.73 11.42
C GLY A 99 13.27 0.30 10.38
N GLU A 100 13.61 -0.65 9.51
CA GLU A 100 12.69 -1.25 8.54
C GLU A 100 11.55 -2.01 9.25
N LEU A 101 11.87 -2.78 10.29
CA LEU A 101 10.87 -3.51 11.09
C LEU A 101 9.91 -2.58 11.82
N ALA A 102 10.39 -1.46 12.39
CA ALA A 102 9.53 -0.46 13.02
C ALA A 102 8.56 0.18 12.01
N SER A 103 9.05 0.48 10.80
CA SER A 103 8.22 1.01 9.71
C SER A 103 7.18 -0.01 9.26
N ALA A 104 7.57 -1.29 9.14
CA ALA A 104 6.66 -2.39 8.81
C ALA A 104 5.58 -2.57 9.89
N ALA A 105 5.92 -2.46 11.17
CA ALA A 105 4.96 -2.56 12.28
C ALA A 105 3.89 -1.47 12.18
N SER A 106 4.30 -0.22 11.98
CA SER A 106 3.38 0.90 11.77
C SER A 106 2.46 0.69 10.57
N ALA A 107 2.98 0.16 9.46
CA ALA A 107 2.17 -0.16 8.28
C ALA A 107 1.14 -1.28 8.56
N VAL A 108 1.54 -2.31 9.31
CA VAL A 108 0.64 -3.41 9.73
C VAL A 108 -0.47 -2.92 10.66
N GLU A 109 -0.18 -1.99 11.57
CA GLU A 109 -1.20 -1.35 12.42
C GLU A 109 -2.23 -0.58 11.58
N GLN A 110 -1.76 0.22 10.60
CA GLN A 110 -2.64 0.95 9.69
C GLN A 110 -3.51 0.02 8.83
N LEU A 111 -2.94 -1.09 8.33
CA LEU A 111 -3.68 -2.10 7.57
C LEU A 111 -4.75 -2.76 8.44
N THR A 112 -4.44 -3.07 9.70
CA THR A 112 -5.39 -3.68 10.65
C THR A 112 -6.56 -2.73 10.95
N ALA A 113 -6.28 -1.45 11.18
CA ALA A 113 -7.32 -0.44 11.36
C ALA A 113 -8.19 -0.28 10.11
N SER A 114 -7.58 -0.28 8.92
CA SER A 114 -8.28 -0.19 7.64
C SER A 114 -9.17 -1.41 7.40
N ALA A 115 -8.69 -2.62 7.69
CA ALA A 115 -9.47 -3.85 7.60
C ALA A 115 -10.69 -3.80 8.52
N SER A 116 -10.53 -3.38 9.77
CA SER A 116 -11.63 -3.24 10.72
C SER A 116 -12.67 -2.20 10.26
N SER A 117 -12.23 -1.06 9.71
CA SER A 117 -13.13 -0.05 9.15
C SER A 117 -13.91 -0.58 7.96
N LEU A 118 -13.25 -1.34 7.08
CA LEU A 118 -13.89 -1.97 5.94
C LEU A 118 -14.93 -3.02 6.35
N ALA A 119 -14.68 -3.79 7.42
CA ALA A 119 -15.65 -4.71 7.98
C ALA A 119 -16.90 -3.98 8.51
N ASP A 120 -16.73 -2.88 9.25
CA ASP A 120 -17.85 -2.08 9.76
C ASP A 120 -18.67 -1.50 8.60
N LEU A 121 -17.99 -0.97 7.58
CA LEU A 121 -18.64 -0.44 6.38
C LEU A 121 -19.45 -1.53 5.66
N ALA A 122 -18.92 -2.74 5.52
CA ALA A 122 -19.64 -3.86 4.93
C ALA A 122 -20.90 -4.24 5.72
N VAL A 123 -20.85 -4.21 7.05
CA VAL A 123 -22.02 -4.43 7.91
C VAL A 123 -23.09 -3.36 7.68
N ARG A 124 -22.70 -2.08 7.65
CA ARG A 124 -23.63 -0.96 7.37
C ARG A 124 -24.21 -1.06 5.97
N GLN A 125 -23.39 -1.39 4.97
CA GLN A 125 -23.83 -1.55 3.60
C GLN A 125 -24.85 -2.69 3.47
N SER A 126 -24.67 -3.81 4.18
CA SER A 126 -25.64 -4.90 4.21
C SER A 126 -27.01 -4.45 4.74
N ALA A 127 -27.04 -3.56 5.73
CA ALA A 127 -28.29 -3.00 6.25
C ALA A 127 -28.96 -2.08 5.22
N VAL A 128 -28.19 -1.22 4.56
CA VAL A 128 -28.68 -0.34 3.49
C VAL A 128 -29.23 -1.13 2.31
N VAL A 129 -28.53 -2.19 1.88
CA VAL A 129 -28.97 -3.10 0.80
C VAL A 129 -30.29 -3.77 1.17
N SER A 130 -30.44 -4.23 2.41
CA SER A 130 -31.68 -4.85 2.89
C SER A 130 -32.84 -3.85 2.92
N GLN A 131 -32.58 -2.61 3.33
CA GLN A 131 -33.59 -1.55 3.33
C GLN A 131 -33.98 -1.14 1.90
N ALA A 132 -33.02 -1.07 0.98
CA ALA A 132 -33.27 -0.81 -0.42
C ALA A 132 -34.13 -1.92 -1.05
N ALA A 133 -33.85 -3.19 -0.74
CA ALA A 133 -34.66 -4.32 -1.21
C ALA A 133 -36.12 -4.19 -0.77
N ALA A 134 -36.36 -3.93 0.53
CA ALA A 134 -37.71 -3.74 1.06
C ALA A 134 -38.43 -2.53 0.43
N ALA A 135 -37.72 -1.43 0.20
CA ALA A 135 -38.28 -0.24 -0.45
C ALA A 135 -38.71 -0.53 -1.89
N ILE A 136 -37.93 -1.32 -2.62
CA ILE A 136 -38.24 -1.72 -4.00
C ILE A 136 -39.38 -2.73 -4.05
N GLU A 137 -39.44 -3.70 -3.13
CA GLU A 137 -40.61 -4.58 -3.00
C GLU A 137 -41.90 -3.77 -2.78
N GLN A 138 -41.86 -2.78 -1.89
CA GLN A 138 -43.00 -1.89 -1.64
C GLN A 138 -43.34 -1.03 -2.87
N MET A 139 -42.34 -0.58 -3.62
CA MET A 139 -42.53 0.18 -4.86
C MET A 139 -43.18 -0.68 -5.94
N SER A 140 -42.72 -1.92 -6.14
CA SER A 140 -43.32 -2.87 -7.07
C SER A 140 -44.77 -3.21 -6.70
N ALA A 141 -45.05 -3.41 -5.41
CA ALA A 141 -46.42 -3.63 -4.93
C ALA A 141 -47.31 -2.40 -5.19
N SER A 142 -46.77 -1.19 -4.99
CA SER A 142 -47.50 0.06 -5.26
C SER A 142 -47.76 0.23 -6.75
N ALA A 143 -46.76 -0.03 -7.62
CA ALA A 143 -46.92 0.02 -9.06
C ALA A 143 -47.99 -0.97 -9.55
N ALA A 144 -48.00 -2.20 -9.04
CA ALA A 144 -49.03 -3.19 -9.36
C ALA A 144 -50.44 -2.75 -8.90
N ALA A 145 -50.55 -2.15 -7.71
CA ALA A 145 -51.83 -1.62 -7.21
C ALA A 145 -52.34 -0.47 -8.08
N ILE A 146 -51.46 0.43 -8.53
CA ILE A 146 -51.81 1.52 -9.43
C ILE A 146 -52.21 0.96 -10.80
N ALA A 147 -51.49 -0.04 -11.33
CA ALA A 147 -51.85 -0.70 -12.59
C ALA A 147 -53.29 -1.23 -12.56
N GLY A 148 -53.64 -2.00 -11.51
CA GLY A 148 -55.00 -2.51 -11.35
C GLY A 148 -56.05 -1.41 -11.20
N ALA A 149 -55.72 -0.31 -10.52
CA ALA A 149 -56.62 0.85 -10.42
C ALA A 149 -56.84 1.55 -11.78
N VAL A 150 -55.79 1.67 -12.60
CA VAL A 150 -55.84 2.24 -13.96
C VAL A 150 -56.69 1.36 -14.88
N GLU A 151 -56.51 0.04 -14.85
CA GLU A 151 -57.35 -0.91 -15.62
C GLU A 151 -58.83 -0.78 -15.22
N GLY A 152 -59.12 -0.81 -13.92
CA GLY A 152 -60.48 -0.69 -13.39
C GLY A 152 -61.16 0.63 -13.77
N ARG A 153 -60.42 1.73 -13.71
CA ARG A 153 -60.91 3.07 -14.11
C ARG A 153 -61.10 3.18 -15.62
N THR A 154 -60.23 2.58 -16.42
CA THR A 154 -60.36 2.53 -17.88
C THR A 154 -61.66 1.80 -18.28
N ALA A 155 -61.94 0.64 -17.67
CA ALA A 155 -63.17 -0.11 -17.90
C ALA A 155 -64.43 0.65 -17.40
N ALA A 156 -64.33 1.40 -16.32
CA ALA A 156 -65.42 2.26 -15.85
C ALA A 156 -65.70 3.42 -16.83
N ASN A 157 -64.66 4.08 -17.32
CA ASN A 157 -64.78 5.16 -18.29
C ASN A 157 -65.34 4.68 -19.64
N GLN A 158 -64.91 3.53 -20.15
CA GLN A 158 -65.49 2.96 -21.37
C GLN A 158 -67.00 2.74 -21.24
N ARG A 159 -67.46 2.24 -20.08
CA ARG A 159 -68.90 2.09 -19.79
C ARG A 159 -69.61 3.44 -19.71
N LEU A 160 -68.99 4.44 -19.08
CA LEU A 160 -69.55 5.80 -19.01
C LEU A 160 -69.67 6.46 -20.39
N SER A 161 -68.65 6.31 -21.24
CA SER A 161 -68.68 6.78 -22.63
C SER A 161 -69.82 6.14 -23.42
N ALA A 162 -69.98 4.81 -23.30
CA ALA A 162 -71.08 4.09 -23.94
C ALA A 162 -72.45 4.60 -23.48
N ARG A 163 -72.64 4.82 -22.16
CA ARG A 163 -73.87 5.37 -21.60
C ARG A 163 -74.13 6.81 -22.02
N ALA A 164 -73.10 7.64 -22.11
CA ALA A 164 -73.23 9.02 -22.59
C ALA A 164 -73.69 9.04 -24.05
N ARG A 165 -73.11 8.19 -24.91
CA ARG A 165 -73.52 8.03 -26.32
C ARG A 165 -74.96 7.52 -26.45
N GLU A 166 -75.36 6.53 -25.65
CA GLU A 166 -76.75 6.05 -25.56
C GLU A 166 -77.71 7.18 -25.15
N GLY A 167 -77.30 8.01 -24.17
CA GLY A 167 -78.05 9.18 -23.75
C GLY A 167 -78.22 10.23 -24.86
N VAL A 168 -77.17 10.49 -25.66
CA VAL A 168 -77.26 11.39 -26.83
C VAL A 168 -78.29 10.86 -27.82
N GLU A 169 -78.28 9.56 -28.11
CA GLU A 169 -79.23 8.96 -29.03
C GLU A 169 -80.67 9.00 -28.49
N THR A 170 -80.86 8.74 -27.20
CA THR A 170 -82.15 8.90 -26.54
C THR A 170 -82.65 10.34 -26.61
N ALA A 171 -81.78 11.32 -26.39
CA ALA A 171 -82.12 12.74 -26.51
C ALA A 171 -82.54 13.13 -27.94
N ARG A 172 -81.91 12.53 -28.97
CA ARG A 172 -82.32 12.70 -30.38
C ARG A 172 -83.69 12.10 -30.65
N GLN A 173 -83.97 10.91 -30.14
CA GLN A 173 -85.30 10.28 -30.26
C GLN A 173 -86.39 11.15 -29.62
N VAL A 174 -86.13 11.65 -28.40
CA VAL A 174 -87.06 12.57 -27.71
C VAL A 174 -87.26 13.86 -28.50
N ALA A 175 -86.20 14.43 -29.07
CA ALA A 175 -86.32 15.62 -29.93
C ALA A 175 -87.20 15.37 -31.16
N SER A 176 -87.10 14.19 -31.79
CA SER A 176 -87.96 13.81 -32.92
C SER A 176 -89.43 13.70 -32.51
N VAL A 177 -89.73 13.15 -31.33
CA VAL A 177 -91.09 13.05 -30.81
C VAL A 177 -91.68 14.43 -30.48
N ILE A 178 -90.86 15.32 -29.90
CA ILE A 178 -91.27 16.70 -29.61
C ILE A 178 -91.56 17.46 -30.91
N GLU A 179 -90.76 17.29 -31.95
CA GLU A 179 -90.98 17.90 -33.27
C GLU A 179 -92.30 17.40 -33.90
N GLU A 180 -92.57 16.10 -33.84
CA GLU A 180 -93.85 15.55 -34.32
C GLU A 180 -95.03 16.12 -33.52
N PHE A 181 -94.88 16.27 -32.20
CA PHE A 181 -95.91 16.85 -31.34
C PHE A 181 -96.12 18.34 -31.64
N ALA A 182 -95.07 19.09 -31.98
CA ALA A 182 -95.15 20.47 -32.44
C ALA A 182 -96.00 20.58 -33.70
N GLN A 183 -95.72 19.75 -34.71
CA GLN A 183 -96.48 19.72 -35.97
C GLN A 183 -97.96 19.37 -35.74
N ARG A 184 -98.25 18.36 -34.91
CA ARG A 184 -99.62 17.99 -34.56
C ARG A 184 -100.35 19.12 -33.81
N SER A 185 -99.67 19.84 -32.92
CA SER A 185 -100.25 20.98 -32.19
C SER A 185 -100.64 22.14 -33.12
N ILE A 186 -99.81 22.42 -34.13
CA ILE A 186 -100.13 23.41 -35.18
C ILE A 186 -101.38 22.99 -35.95
N MET A 187 -101.47 21.74 -36.40
CA MET A 187 -102.65 21.23 -37.11
C MET A 187 -103.94 21.35 -36.27
N VAL A 188 -103.87 21.07 -34.96
CA VAL A 188 -105.03 21.22 -34.07
C VAL A 188 -105.40 22.71 -33.89
N THR A 189 -104.42 23.60 -33.86
CA THR A 189 -104.65 25.05 -33.80
C THR A 189 -105.39 25.54 -35.04
N ASP A 190 -105.00 25.09 -36.23
CA ASP A 190 -105.68 25.41 -37.49
C ASP A 190 -107.13 24.90 -37.50
N MET A 191 -107.38 23.69 -36.96
CA MET A 191 -108.74 23.16 -36.82
C MET A 191 -109.60 24.00 -35.87
N VAL A 192 -109.02 24.47 -34.76
CA VAL A 192 -109.73 25.32 -33.79
C VAL A 192 -110.05 26.70 -34.38
N HIS A 193 -109.14 27.29 -35.16
CA HIS A 193 -109.42 28.51 -35.92
C HIS A 193 -110.58 28.31 -36.89
N ALA A 194 -110.59 27.22 -37.67
CA ALA A 194 -111.70 26.92 -38.57
C ALA A 194 -113.05 26.75 -37.83
N ILE A 195 -113.05 26.12 -36.65
CA ILE A 195 -114.25 26.01 -35.80
C ILE A 195 -114.72 27.39 -35.34
N ASN A 196 -113.80 28.27 -34.94
CA ASN A 196 -114.12 29.63 -34.52
C ASN A 196 -114.70 30.47 -35.68
N ASP A 197 -114.16 30.31 -36.89
CA ASP A 197 -114.67 30.96 -38.10
C ASP A 197 -116.08 30.47 -38.45
N ILE A 198 -116.33 29.16 -38.34
CA ILE A 198 -117.66 28.58 -38.51
C ILE A 198 -118.62 29.11 -37.45
N ALA A 199 -118.20 29.17 -36.18
CA ALA A 199 -119.02 29.71 -35.08
C ALA A 199 -119.37 31.19 -35.31
N THR A 200 -118.40 32.00 -35.73
CA THR A 200 -118.59 33.42 -36.05
C THR A 200 -119.55 33.59 -37.23
N SER A 201 -119.36 32.82 -38.30
CA SER A 201 -120.24 32.83 -39.48
C SER A 201 -121.67 32.39 -39.11
N THR A 202 -121.81 31.37 -38.27
CA THR A 202 -123.11 30.87 -37.78
C THR A 202 -123.80 31.92 -36.90
N ASN A 203 -123.06 32.61 -36.04
CA ASN A 203 -123.58 33.70 -35.21
C ASN A 203 -124.10 34.87 -36.08
N LEU A 204 -123.37 35.24 -37.15
CA LEU A 204 -123.83 36.25 -38.12
C LEU A 204 -125.06 35.79 -38.89
N LEU A 205 -125.09 34.53 -39.35
CA LEU A 205 -126.25 33.95 -40.04
C LEU A 205 -127.49 33.96 -39.14
N ALA A 206 -127.34 33.54 -37.89
CA ALA A 206 -128.40 33.51 -36.89
C ALA A 206 -128.87 34.92 -36.51
N MET A 207 -127.96 35.91 -36.48
CA MET A 207 -128.33 37.31 -36.28
C MET A 207 -129.17 37.84 -37.44
N ASN A 208 -128.78 37.56 -38.69
CA ASN A 208 -129.56 37.94 -39.87
C ASN A 208 -130.94 37.26 -39.85
N ALA A 209 -131.01 35.97 -39.49
CA ALA A 209 -132.27 35.24 -39.36
C ALA A 209 -133.16 35.79 -38.23
N ALA A 210 -132.59 36.20 -37.09
CA ALA A 210 -133.33 36.80 -35.99
C ALA A 210 -133.90 38.18 -36.36
N ILE A 211 -133.16 38.98 -37.14
CA ILE A 211 -133.63 40.27 -37.68
C ILE A 211 -134.81 40.03 -38.63
N GLU A 212 -134.69 39.09 -39.57
CA GLU A 212 -135.76 38.78 -40.53
C GLU A 212 -137.00 38.20 -39.85
N ALA A 213 -136.82 37.35 -38.83
CA ALA A 213 -137.89 36.84 -38.00
C ALA A 213 -138.62 37.94 -37.18
N ALA A 214 -137.90 38.97 -36.73
CA ALA A 214 -138.50 40.14 -36.11
C ALA A 214 -139.28 40.99 -37.14
N HIS A 215 -138.79 41.07 -38.38
CA HIS A 215 -139.44 41.77 -39.49
C HIS A 215 -140.79 41.15 -39.88
N ALA A 216 -140.90 39.82 -39.81
CA ALA A 216 -142.15 39.07 -40.04
C ALA A 216 -143.19 39.18 -38.90
N GLY A 217 -142.88 39.90 -37.81
CA GLY A 217 -143.79 40.19 -36.71
C GLY A 217 -144.35 38.93 -36.03
N GLN A 218 -145.67 38.84 -35.90
CA GLN A 218 -146.33 37.76 -35.16
C GLN A 218 -146.21 36.36 -35.80
N TYR A 219 -145.95 36.29 -37.11
CA TYR A 219 -145.71 35.03 -37.85
C TYR A 219 -144.26 34.53 -37.71
N GLY A 220 -143.31 35.38 -37.30
CA GLY A 220 -141.89 35.04 -37.16
C GLY A 220 -141.44 34.62 -35.75
N ARG A 221 -142.34 34.62 -34.75
CA ARG A 221 -141.99 34.35 -33.33
C ARG A 221 -141.26 33.03 -33.11
N GLY A 222 -141.72 31.93 -33.72
CA GLY A 222 -141.07 30.62 -33.59
C GLY A 222 -139.65 30.60 -34.17
N PHE A 223 -139.47 31.22 -35.34
CA PHE A 223 -138.16 31.36 -35.98
C PHE A 223 -137.20 32.26 -35.19
N SER A 224 -137.71 33.32 -34.56
CA SER A 224 -136.92 34.21 -33.72
C SER A 224 -136.33 33.49 -32.50
N VAL A 225 -137.11 32.60 -31.86
CA VAL A 225 -136.63 31.77 -30.74
C VAL A 225 -135.52 30.81 -31.21
N VAL A 226 -135.72 30.12 -32.34
CA VAL A 226 -134.71 29.21 -32.90
C VAL A 226 -133.43 29.96 -33.28
N ALA A 227 -133.56 31.12 -33.95
CA ALA A 227 -132.42 31.96 -34.32
C ALA A 227 -131.66 32.47 -33.09
N SER A 228 -132.35 32.82 -32.00
CA SER A 228 -131.70 33.21 -30.74
C SER A 228 -130.96 32.05 -30.08
N GLU A 229 -131.49 30.84 -30.13
CA GLU A 229 -130.82 29.65 -29.57
C GLU A 229 -129.59 29.25 -30.40
N ILE A 230 -129.68 29.30 -31.75
CA ILE A 230 -128.53 29.10 -32.64
C ILE A 230 -127.44 30.15 -32.38
N ARG A 231 -127.83 31.42 -32.22
CA ARG A 231 -126.90 32.50 -31.91
C ARG A 231 -126.18 32.27 -30.58
N LYS A 232 -126.90 31.85 -29.54
CA LYS A 232 -126.33 31.49 -28.23
C LYS A 232 -125.37 30.30 -28.33
N LEU A 233 -125.73 29.27 -29.09
CA LEU A 233 -124.87 28.12 -29.34
C LEU A 233 -123.59 28.53 -30.06
N ALA A 234 -123.70 29.35 -31.11
CA ALA A 234 -122.57 29.87 -31.87
C ALA A 234 -121.63 30.73 -31.00
N ALA A 235 -122.17 31.60 -30.15
CA ALA A 235 -121.39 32.38 -29.19
C ALA A 235 -120.65 31.49 -28.18
N THR A 236 -121.33 30.46 -27.66
CA THR A 236 -120.73 29.48 -26.73
C THR A 236 -119.62 28.67 -27.42
N THR A 237 -119.81 28.26 -28.68
CA THR A 237 -118.79 27.56 -29.46
C THR A 237 -117.56 28.43 -29.70
N SER A 238 -117.73 29.71 -30.00
CA SER A 238 -116.62 30.66 -30.18
C SER A 238 -115.85 30.90 -28.88
N GLU A 239 -116.56 31.04 -27.75
CA GLU A 239 -115.93 31.15 -26.43
C GLU A 239 -115.11 29.90 -26.08
N LYS A 240 -115.64 28.70 -26.37
CA LYS A 240 -114.92 27.43 -26.15
C LYS A 240 -113.74 27.24 -27.10
N ALA A 241 -113.87 27.67 -28.36
CA ALA A 241 -112.75 27.66 -29.30
C ALA A 241 -111.60 28.56 -28.81
N ALA A 242 -111.89 29.76 -28.33
CA ALA A 242 -110.90 30.67 -27.74
C ALA A 242 -110.26 30.12 -26.45
N GLU A 243 -111.00 29.34 -25.66
CA GLU A 243 -110.44 28.62 -24.50
C GLU A 243 -109.47 27.52 -24.94
N ILE A 244 -109.81 26.73 -25.96
CA ILE A 244 -108.93 25.70 -26.52
C ILE A 244 -107.68 26.34 -27.14
N GLU A 245 -107.81 27.46 -27.85
CA GLU A 245 -106.70 28.20 -28.44
C GLU A 245 -105.67 28.64 -27.39
N ARG A 246 -106.13 29.16 -26.24
CA ARG A 246 -105.25 29.48 -25.10
C ARG A 246 -104.51 28.25 -24.57
N ILE A 247 -105.18 27.10 -24.48
CA ILE A 247 -104.56 25.85 -24.05
C ILE A 247 -103.49 25.40 -25.08
N LEU A 248 -103.78 25.49 -26.38
CA LEU A 248 -102.84 25.13 -27.44
C LEU A 248 -101.61 26.04 -27.47
N SER A 249 -101.78 27.34 -27.24
CA SER A 249 -100.64 28.27 -27.08
C SER A 249 -99.75 27.85 -25.90
N SER A 250 -100.32 27.50 -24.75
CA SER A 250 -99.55 27.00 -23.60
C SER A 250 -98.85 25.66 -23.89
N ILE A 251 -99.48 24.78 -24.69
CA ILE A 251 -98.86 23.54 -25.16
C ILE A 251 -97.66 23.84 -26.08
N GLN A 252 -97.79 24.78 -27.02
CA GLN A 252 -96.68 25.19 -27.90
C GLN A 252 -95.50 25.79 -27.13
N ASP A 253 -95.77 26.60 -26.10
CA ASP A 253 -94.72 27.10 -25.20
C ASP A 253 -94.00 25.96 -24.48
N SER A 254 -94.75 24.96 -24.00
CA SER A 254 -94.21 23.77 -23.32
C SER A 254 -93.36 22.91 -24.26
N ILE A 255 -93.78 22.76 -25.52
CA ILE A 255 -93.03 22.07 -26.59
C ILE A 255 -91.70 22.78 -26.84
N THR A 256 -91.73 24.11 -27.01
CA THR A 256 -90.53 24.93 -27.22
C THR A 256 -89.55 24.78 -26.05
N ALA A 257 -90.05 24.82 -24.82
CA ALA A 257 -89.25 24.61 -23.62
C ALA A 257 -88.63 23.19 -23.59
N ALA A 258 -89.40 22.16 -23.95
CA ALA A 258 -88.93 20.78 -24.01
C ALA A 258 -87.83 20.59 -25.08
N GLN A 259 -87.97 21.24 -26.25
CA GLN A 259 -86.98 21.18 -27.33
C GLN A 259 -85.66 21.84 -26.93
N GLN A 260 -85.73 23.00 -26.26
CA GLN A 260 -84.55 23.67 -25.70
C GLN A 260 -83.88 22.84 -24.59
N ALA A 261 -84.66 22.19 -23.73
CA ALA A 261 -84.15 21.29 -22.70
C ALA A 261 -83.46 20.05 -23.31
N GLY A 262 -84.09 19.42 -24.31
CA GLY A 262 -83.52 18.29 -25.04
C GLY A 262 -82.21 18.62 -25.74
N THR A 263 -82.13 19.78 -26.40
CA THR A 263 -80.90 20.27 -27.05
C THR A 263 -79.77 20.49 -26.05
N ARG A 264 -80.07 21.11 -24.90
CA ARG A 264 -79.08 21.29 -23.83
C ARG A 264 -78.60 19.95 -23.27
N ASN A 265 -79.51 19.00 -23.03
CA ASN A 265 -79.16 17.67 -22.53
C ASN A 265 -78.27 16.90 -23.52
N ALA A 266 -78.60 16.92 -24.81
CA ALA A 266 -77.78 16.29 -25.85
C ALA A 266 -76.36 16.88 -25.91
N ARG A 267 -76.23 18.21 -25.78
CA ARG A 267 -74.91 18.87 -25.72
C ARG A 267 -74.13 18.43 -24.48
N SER A 268 -74.74 18.47 -23.29
CA SER A 268 -74.08 18.06 -22.06
C SER A 268 -73.61 16.59 -22.09
N LEU A 269 -74.40 15.69 -22.69
CA LEU A 269 -74.00 14.29 -22.85
C LEU A 269 -72.86 14.13 -23.87
N GLY A 270 -72.83 14.95 -24.92
CA GLY A 270 -71.69 15.04 -25.83
C GLY A 270 -70.41 15.51 -25.15
N ASP A 271 -70.50 16.55 -24.33
CA ASP A 271 -69.37 17.07 -23.55
C ASP A 271 -68.84 16.02 -22.56
N ILE A 272 -69.74 15.29 -21.88
CA ILE A 272 -69.37 14.16 -21.00
C ILE A 272 -68.62 13.09 -21.80
N ALA A 273 -69.09 12.71 -22.99
CA ALA A 273 -68.43 11.70 -23.80
C ALA A 273 -67.00 12.12 -24.20
N ALA A 274 -66.80 13.39 -24.56
CA ALA A 274 -65.49 13.94 -24.91
C ALA A 274 -64.51 13.94 -23.71
N ILE A 275 -64.95 14.37 -22.53
CA ILE A 275 -64.13 14.36 -21.30
C ILE A 275 -63.72 12.93 -20.92
N VAL A 276 -64.62 11.97 -21.13
CA VAL A 276 -64.33 10.55 -20.86
C VAL A 276 -63.28 10.00 -21.83
N GLU A 277 -63.32 10.38 -23.10
CA GLU A 277 -62.29 9.99 -24.10
C GLU A 277 -60.91 10.54 -23.72
N GLU A 278 -60.82 11.80 -23.30
CA GLU A 278 -59.58 12.40 -22.79
C GLU A 278 -59.06 11.65 -21.54
N SER A 279 -59.98 11.28 -20.63
CA SER A 279 -59.64 10.51 -19.44
C SER A 279 -59.09 9.12 -19.77
N VAL A 280 -59.63 8.45 -20.79
CA VAL A 280 -59.10 7.16 -21.28
C VAL A 280 -57.69 7.32 -21.85
N SER A 281 -57.43 8.37 -22.62
CA SER A 281 -56.10 8.68 -23.15
C SER A 281 -55.08 8.91 -22.02
N SER A 282 -55.47 9.68 -21.00
CA SER A 282 -54.62 9.93 -19.83
C SER A 282 -54.28 8.65 -19.07
N PHE A 283 -55.25 7.73 -18.93
CA PHE A 283 -55.00 6.43 -18.30
C PHE A 283 -54.10 5.52 -19.13
N ALA A 284 -54.14 5.60 -20.46
CA ALA A 284 -53.18 4.88 -21.30
C ALA A 284 -51.74 5.36 -21.05
N GLY A 285 -51.52 6.68 -20.98
CA GLY A 285 -50.21 7.24 -20.62
C GLY A 285 -49.75 6.85 -19.21
N MET A 286 -50.68 6.78 -18.24
CA MET A 286 -50.36 6.25 -16.91
C MET A 286 -49.94 4.77 -16.96
N ALA A 287 -50.61 3.94 -17.76
CA ALA A 287 -50.26 2.53 -17.91
C ALA A 287 -48.85 2.34 -18.48
N GLU A 288 -48.46 3.14 -19.47
CA GLU A 288 -47.09 3.17 -20.02
C GLU A 288 -46.07 3.55 -18.95
N GLY A 289 -46.32 4.63 -18.19
CA GLY A 289 -45.42 5.04 -17.11
C GLY A 289 -45.28 4.00 -15.99
N ILE A 290 -46.34 3.24 -15.69
CA ILE A 290 -46.29 2.14 -14.72
C ILE A 290 -45.48 0.96 -15.26
N ALA A 291 -45.56 0.66 -16.56
CA ALA A 291 -44.76 -0.36 -17.19
C ALA A 291 -43.26 -0.01 -17.14
N GLU A 292 -42.92 1.25 -17.42
CA GLU A 292 -41.55 1.76 -17.29
C GLU A 292 -41.04 1.67 -15.85
N LEU A 293 -41.84 2.13 -14.87
CA LEU A 293 -41.52 2.00 -13.44
C LEU A 293 -41.27 0.56 -13.02
N SER A 294 -42.05 -0.39 -13.54
CA SER A 294 -41.88 -1.81 -13.25
C SER A 294 -40.58 -2.36 -13.84
N GLY A 295 -40.21 -1.92 -15.05
CA GLY A 295 -38.93 -2.22 -15.67
C GLY A 295 -37.75 -1.69 -14.84
N SER A 296 -37.77 -0.42 -14.47
CA SER A 296 -36.72 0.19 -13.63
C SER A 296 -36.62 -0.48 -12.26
N ALA A 297 -37.75 -0.87 -11.64
CA ALA A 297 -37.74 -1.61 -10.39
C ALA A 297 -36.98 -2.94 -10.53
N SER A 298 -37.18 -3.67 -11.62
CA SER A 298 -36.45 -4.92 -11.90
C SER A 298 -34.95 -4.70 -12.08
N GLU A 299 -34.53 -3.62 -12.73
CA GLU A 299 -33.11 -3.28 -12.87
C GLU A 299 -32.48 -2.96 -11.51
N ILE A 300 -33.19 -2.23 -10.65
CA ILE A 300 -32.73 -1.92 -9.30
C ILE A 300 -32.61 -3.19 -8.46
N VAL A 301 -33.53 -4.16 -8.57
CA VAL A 301 -33.40 -5.47 -7.90
C VAL A 301 -32.10 -6.17 -8.32
N SER A 302 -31.77 -6.18 -9.61
CA SER A 302 -30.51 -6.75 -10.10
C SER A 302 -29.29 -6.04 -9.51
N ALA A 303 -29.31 -4.70 -9.47
CA ALA A 303 -28.24 -3.91 -8.86
C ALA A 303 -28.09 -4.15 -7.35
N ILE A 304 -29.20 -4.38 -6.64
CA ILE A 304 -29.22 -4.73 -5.21
C ILE A 304 -28.54 -6.08 -4.99
N GLU A 305 -28.84 -7.10 -5.81
CA GLU A 305 -28.20 -8.42 -5.71
C GLU A 305 -26.70 -8.36 -6.01
N GLN A 306 -26.28 -7.60 -7.03
CA GLN A 306 -24.86 -7.38 -7.29
C GLN A 306 -24.17 -6.66 -6.13
N THR A 307 -24.80 -5.63 -5.58
CA THR A 307 -24.27 -4.89 -4.42
C THR A 307 -24.14 -5.79 -3.20
N ARG A 308 -25.11 -6.70 -2.99
CA ARG A 308 -25.08 -7.70 -1.93
C ARG A 308 -23.90 -8.65 -2.09
N ALA A 309 -23.66 -9.17 -3.30
CA ALA A 309 -22.53 -10.06 -3.58
C ALA A 309 -21.19 -9.37 -3.27
N VAL A 310 -21.00 -8.14 -3.77
CA VAL A 310 -19.79 -7.34 -3.50
C VAL A 310 -19.62 -7.06 -2.00
N THR A 311 -20.71 -6.80 -1.28
CA THR A 311 -20.65 -6.58 0.19
C THR A 311 -20.15 -7.82 0.94
N ILE A 312 -20.55 -9.01 0.49
CA ILE A 312 -20.04 -10.28 1.05
C ILE A 312 -18.56 -10.46 0.75
N GLU A 313 -18.12 -10.18 -0.48
CA GLU A 313 -16.70 -10.24 -0.87
C GLU A 313 -15.84 -9.26 -0.07
N ILE A 314 -16.32 -8.04 0.18
CA ILE A 314 -15.63 -7.04 1.01
C ILE A 314 -15.47 -7.56 2.44
N LYS A 315 -16.53 -8.17 3.00
CA LYS A 315 -16.48 -8.75 4.35
C LYS A 315 -15.45 -9.87 4.45
N GLN A 316 -15.41 -10.76 3.44
CA GLN A 316 -14.42 -11.82 3.38
C GLN A 316 -13.00 -11.27 3.23
N SER A 317 -12.80 -10.32 2.30
CA SER A 317 -11.51 -9.69 2.05
C SER A 317 -10.97 -8.96 3.28
N SER A 318 -11.83 -8.28 4.04
CA SER A 318 -11.47 -7.67 5.31
C SER A 318 -11.00 -8.70 6.34
N SER A 319 -11.68 -9.85 6.45
CA SER A 319 -11.26 -10.96 7.30
C SER A 319 -9.90 -11.53 6.88
N ASP A 320 -9.69 -11.69 5.58
CA ASP A 320 -8.43 -12.22 5.04
C ASP A 320 -7.26 -11.24 5.28
N ILE A 321 -7.50 -9.93 5.14
CA ILE A 321 -6.51 -8.89 5.48
C ILE A 321 -6.19 -8.95 6.97
N ALA A 322 -7.18 -9.09 7.86
CA ALA A 322 -6.95 -9.19 9.30
C ALA A 322 -6.12 -10.43 9.68
N ALA A 323 -6.35 -11.57 9.02
CA ALA A 323 -5.54 -12.77 9.21
C ALA A 323 -4.10 -12.59 8.70
N ALA A 324 -3.94 -11.93 7.54
CA ALA A 324 -2.65 -11.61 6.96
C ALA A 324 -1.85 -10.63 7.84
N THR A 325 -2.48 -9.58 8.38
CA THR A 325 -1.82 -8.62 9.27
C THR A 325 -1.39 -9.26 10.58
N SER A 326 -2.20 -10.15 11.16
CA SER A 326 -1.82 -10.93 12.35
C SER A 326 -0.59 -11.82 12.09
N SER A 327 -0.52 -12.44 10.91
CA SER A 327 0.64 -13.25 10.50
C SER A 327 1.89 -12.38 10.30
N LEU A 328 1.74 -11.21 9.67
CA LEU A 328 2.82 -10.23 9.49
C LEU A 328 3.35 -9.72 10.82
N GLN A 329 2.46 -9.39 11.77
CA GLN A 329 2.85 -8.95 13.11
C GLN A 329 3.68 -10.02 13.83
N SER A 330 3.30 -11.29 13.72
CA SER A 330 4.07 -12.41 14.26
C SER A 330 5.45 -12.53 13.58
N GLY A 331 5.52 -12.32 12.26
CA GLY A 331 6.76 -12.32 11.50
C GLY A 331 7.70 -11.16 11.86
N ILE A 332 7.14 -9.97 12.15
CA ILE A 332 7.89 -8.81 12.63
C ILE A 332 8.50 -9.12 13.99
N HIS A 333 7.72 -9.61 14.96
CA HIS A 333 8.24 -9.99 16.28
C HIS A 333 9.33 -11.07 16.20
N GLY A 334 9.17 -12.06 15.32
CA GLY A 334 10.21 -13.06 15.06
C GLY A 334 11.50 -12.44 14.50
N SER A 335 11.36 -11.46 13.61
CA SER A 335 12.50 -10.74 13.01
C SER A 335 13.20 -9.82 14.01
N GLU A 336 12.44 -9.14 14.89
CA GLU A 336 12.98 -8.34 16.00
C GLU A 336 13.78 -9.22 16.97
N ALA A 337 13.26 -10.38 17.33
CA ALA A 337 13.95 -11.34 18.19
C ALA A 337 15.26 -11.83 17.54
N ASN A 338 15.24 -12.12 16.25
CA ASN A 338 16.43 -12.51 15.48
C ASN A 338 17.46 -11.37 15.40
N ALA A 339 17.01 -10.14 15.13
CA ALA A 339 17.88 -8.96 15.11
C ALA A 339 18.55 -8.74 16.47
N ALA A 340 17.80 -8.88 17.57
CA ALA A 340 18.34 -8.77 18.92
C ALA A 340 19.33 -9.90 19.24
N ALA A 341 19.08 -11.13 18.81
CA ALA A 341 19.99 -12.26 18.98
C ALA A 341 21.30 -12.07 18.19
N SER A 342 21.20 -11.59 16.94
CA SER A 342 22.37 -11.22 16.13
C SER A 342 23.17 -10.09 16.77
N GLY A 343 22.50 -9.06 17.31
CA GLY A 343 23.15 -7.96 18.02
C GLY A 343 23.96 -8.45 19.24
N ARG A 344 23.41 -9.38 20.04
CA ARG A 344 24.15 -10.00 21.15
C ARG A 344 25.35 -10.80 20.67
N SER A 345 25.17 -11.61 19.62
CA SER A 345 26.24 -12.43 19.04
C SER A 345 27.40 -11.59 18.48
N LEU A 346 27.07 -10.43 17.90
CA LEU A 346 28.07 -9.46 17.42
C LEU A 346 28.82 -8.79 18.57
N ALA A 347 28.14 -8.43 19.66
CA ALA A 347 28.80 -7.89 20.85
C ALA A 347 29.79 -8.90 21.45
N ASP A 348 29.40 -10.18 21.52
CA ASP A 348 30.29 -11.26 21.98
C ASP A 348 31.47 -11.47 21.01
N LEU A 349 31.23 -11.39 19.69
CA LEU A 349 32.29 -11.48 18.69
C LEU A 349 33.30 -10.34 18.83
N ASP A 350 32.83 -9.10 18.99
CA ASP A 350 33.68 -7.94 19.18
C ASP A 350 34.53 -8.06 20.46
N ALA A 351 33.94 -8.54 21.57
CA ALA A 351 34.67 -8.81 22.81
C ALA A 351 35.77 -9.88 22.60
N ASN A 352 35.47 -10.96 21.87
CA ASN A 352 36.43 -12.01 21.55
C ASN A 352 37.55 -11.50 20.63
N VAL A 353 37.23 -10.65 19.65
CA VAL A 353 38.20 -9.98 18.77
C VAL A 353 39.18 -9.11 19.58
N VAL A 354 38.66 -8.34 20.54
CA VAL A 354 39.50 -7.54 21.47
C VAL A 354 40.44 -8.45 22.26
N ALA A 355 39.91 -9.49 22.90
CA ALA A 355 40.69 -10.41 23.71
C ALA A 355 41.77 -11.14 22.90
N LEU A 356 41.43 -11.59 21.69
CA LEU A 356 42.36 -12.24 20.78
C LEU A 356 43.46 -11.30 20.31
N ASN A 357 43.12 -10.05 19.95
CA ASN A 357 44.12 -9.04 19.60
C ASN A 357 45.12 -8.79 20.74
N VAL A 358 44.65 -8.68 21.98
CA VAL A 358 45.53 -8.54 23.16
C VAL A 358 46.44 -9.77 23.32
N GLY A 359 45.90 -10.98 23.16
CA GLY A 359 46.69 -12.22 23.21
C GLY A 359 47.75 -12.31 22.12
N LEU A 360 47.40 -11.93 20.89
CA LEU A 360 48.31 -11.91 19.74
C LEU A 360 49.42 -10.88 19.91
N LEU A 361 49.15 -9.70 20.48
CA LEU A 361 50.20 -8.73 20.82
C LEU A 361 51.18 -9.27 21.88
N LYS A 362 50.70 -10.08 22.82
CA LYS A 362 51.56 -10.74 23.81
C LYS A 362 52.44 -11.80 23.14
N ALA A 363 51.86 -12.69 22.32
CA ALA A 363 52.62 -13.69 21.55
C ALA A 363 53.65 -13.04 20.61
N SER A 364 53.17 -12.04 19.87
CA SER A 364 53.85 -10.81 19.43
C SER A 364 55.24 -10.56 20.03
N SER A 365 55.17 -9.89 21.17
CA SER A 365 56.30 -9.43 21.98
C SER A 365 57.24 -10.57 22.42
N LEU A 366 56.70 -11.76 22.73
CA LEU A 366 57.49 -12.91 23.15
C LEU A 366 58.32 -13.46 21.99
N ASN A 367 57.74 -13.48 20.78
CA ASN A 367 58.43 -13.92 19.58
C ASN A 367 59.55 -12.95 19.21
N SER A 368 59.26 -11.64 19.14
CA SER A 368 60.27 -10.59 18.88
C SER A 368 61.42 -10.62 19.90
N GLY A 369 61.12 -10.82 21.19
CA GLY A 369 62.14 -10.95 22.23
C GLY A 369 62.98 -12.23 22.10
N SER A 370 62.41 -13.31 21.57
CA SER A 370 63.15 -14.56 21.28
C SER A 370 64.06 -14.40 20.08
N PHE A 371 63.57 -13.78 19.01
CA PHE A 371 64.37 -13.41 17.83
C PHE A 371 65.60 -12.57 18.21
N LYS A 372 65.41 -11.45 18.90
CA LYS A 372 66.52 -10.55 19.31
C LYS A 372 67.57 -11.25 20.16
N ARG A 373 67.16 -12.15 21.06
CA ARG A 373 68.09 -12.92 21.90
C ARG A 373 68.89 -13.91 21.07
N CYS A 374 68.25 -14.61 20.12
CA CYS A 374 68.94 -15.52 19.22
C CYS A 374 69.92 -14.77 18.31
N ASP A 375 69.53 -13.62 17.78
CA ASP A 375 70.40 -12.80 16.94
C ASP A 375 71.63 -12.28 17.72
N ALA A 376 71.43 -11.81 18.95
CA ALA A 376 72.52 -11.43 19.85
C ALA A 376 73.45 -12.63 20.16
N ILE A 377 72.90 -13.82 20.42
CA ILE A 377 73.69 -15.05 20.65
C ILE A 377 74.50 -15.39 19.40
N ILE A 378 73.89 -15.36 18.20
CA ILE A 378 74.58 -15.64 16.93
C ILE A 378 75.71 -14.63 16.72
N GLY A 379 75.46 -13.34 16.95
CA GLY A 379 76.45 -12.28 16.86
C GLY A 379 77.62 -12.46 17.82
N CYS A 380 77.37 -12.83 19.08
CA CYS A 380 78.41 -13.13 20.06
C CYS A 380 79.22 -14.39 19.72
N LEU A 381 78.61 -15.40 19.08
CA LEU A 381 79.28 -16.63 18.69
C LEU A 381 80.04 -16.50 17.36
N ALA A 382 79.77 -15.47 16.54
CA ALA A 382 80.40 -15.30 15.23
C ALA A 382 81.95 -15.19 15.29
N PRO A 383 82.57 -14.38 16.18
CA PRO A 383 84.03 -14.26 16.28
C PRO A 383 84.73 -15.54 16.75
N LEU A 384 84.02 -16.39 17.49
CA LEU A 384 84.56 -17.65 18.05
C LEU A 384 84.63 -18.78 17.02
N SER A 385 84.00 -18.60 15.85
CA SER A 385 83.94 -19.60 14.77
C SER A 385 84.89 -19.32 13.61
N ALA A 386 85.39 -18.09 13.49
CA ALA A 386 86.42 -17.73 12.53
C ALA A 386 87.79 -17.98 13.20
N GLY A 387 88.55 -18.93 12.68
CA GLY A 387 89.96 -19.08 13.07
C GLY A 387 90.69 -17.74 12.93
N ALA A 388 91.63 -17.47 13.83
CA ALA A 388 92.42 -16.24 13.84
C ALA A 388 92.96 -15.92 12.43
N GLY A 389 92.44 -14.88 11.79
CA GLY A 389 92.86 -14.42 10.47
C GLY A 389 91.83 -14.54 9.34
N ALA A 390 90.65 -13.94 9.50
CA ALA A 390 89.83 -13.49 8.36
C ALA A 390 89.06 -12.24 8.78
N GLY A 391 89.18 -11.18 7.96
CA GLY A 391 88.82 -9.81 8.30
C GLY A 391 87.43 -9.59 8.88
N ALA A 392 87.39 -8.75 9.91
CA ALA A 392 86.21 -8.22 10.57
C ALA A 392 85.41 -7.21 9.70
N THR A 393 85.19 -7.50 8.41
CA THR A 393 84.59 -6.55 7.46
C THR A 393 83.36 -7.07 6.70
N ALA A 394 82.77 -8.21 7.08
CA ALA A 394 81.54 -8.74 6.45
C ALA A 394 80.25 -8.58 7.29
N TYR A 395 80.33 -7.98 8.48
CA TYR A 395 79.16 -7.65 9.31
C TYR A 395 78.82 -6.16 9.14
N ARG A 396 78.50 -5.73 7.91
CA ARG A 396 78.06 -4.36 7.65
C ARG A 396 76.80 -4.36 6.79
N TYR A 397 75.77 -3.73 7.35
CA TYR A 397 74.38 -3.62 6.93
C TYR A 397 73.56 -4.90 7.12
N GLY A 398 72.92 -4.98 8.30
CA GLY A 398 71.99 -6.04 8.63
C GLY A 398 70.82 -6.02 7.65
N LEU A 399 70.63 -7.14 6.94
CA LEU A 399 69.44 -7.38 6.15
C LEU A 399 68.22 -7.22 7.07
N LEU A 400 67.22 -6.43 6.67
CA LEU A 400 65.96 -6.36 7.41
C LEU A 400 65.36 -7.75 7.51
N ASP A 401 65.03 -8.17 8.73
CA ASP A 401 64.12 -9.30 8.89
C ASP A 401 62.71 -8.85 8.51
N VAL A 402 62.35 -9.10 7.25
CA VAL A 402 61.09 -8.67 6.66
C VAL A 402 59.89 -9.28 7.40
N ALA A 403 60.03 -10.51 7.90
CA ALA A 403 59.00 -11.16 8.72
C ALA A 403 58.76 -10.40 10.03
N ALA A 404 59.83 -9.99 10.72
CA ALA A 404 59.72 -9.17 11.93
C ALA A 404 59.15 -7.76 11.63
N ALA A 405 59.53 -7.15 10.51
CA ALA A 405 59.01 -5.84 10.11
C ALA A 405 57.50 -5.86 9.85
N LYS A 406 57.02 -6.86 9.10
CA LYS A 406 55.59 -7.08 8.84
C LYS A 406 54.82 -7.32 10.14
N LEU A 407 55.38 -8.12 11.04
CA LEU A 407 54.77 -8.43 12.33
C LEU A 407 54.64 -7.17 13.18
N HIS A 408 55.72 -6.42 13.37
CA HIS A 408 55.71 -5.17 14.14
C HIS A 408 54.79 -4.10 13.54
N HIS A 409 54.66 -4.06 12.21
CA HIS A 409 53.69 -3.20 11.54
C HIS A 409 52.24 -3.61 11.87
N LYS A 410 51.89 -4.90 11.72
CA LYS A 410 50.54 -5.40 12.06
C LYS A 410 50.24 -5.26 13.56
N GLU A 411 51.22 -5.45 14.44
CA GLU A 411 51.08 -5.16 15.87
C GLU A 411 50.72 -3.69 16.11
N TRP A 412 51.40 -2.78 15.42
CA TRP A 412 51.17 -1.36 15.58
C TRP A 412 49.75 -0.99 15.17
N VAL A 413 49.28 -1.50 14.03
CA VAL A 413 47.88 -1.30 13.59
C VAL A 413 46.92 -1.89 14.62
N ALA A 414 47.17 -3.10 15.13
CA ALA A 414 46.35 -3.72 16.17
C ALA A 414 46.31 -2.89 17.47
N LYS A 415 47.40 -2.22 17.86
CA LYS A 415 47.43 -1.32 19.02
C LYS A 415 46.56 -0.08 18.80
N VAL A 416 46.59 0.52 17.61
CA VAL A 416 45.71 1.65 17.23
C VAL A 416 44.24 1.24 17.35
N LEU A 417 43.93 0.05 16.84
CA LEU A 417 42.59 -0.54 16.90
C LEU A 417 42.11 -0.79 18.34
N LEU A 418 42.97 -1.33 19.21
CA LEU A 418 42.68 -1.54 20.64
C LEU A 418 42.54 -0.23 21.42
N HIS A 419 43.26 0.82 21.02
CA HIS A 419 43.11 2.13 21.63
C HIS A 419 41.71 2.69 21.46
N ARG A 420 41.17 2.59 20.25
CA ARG A 420 39.79 3.01 19.96
C ARG A 420 38.73 2.19 20.70
N GLN A 421 39.05 0.95 21.05
CA GLN A 421 38.18 0.07 21.84
C GLN A 421 38.35 0.29 23.36
N GLY A 422 39.19 1.23 23.79
CA GLY A 422 39.48 1.50 25.20
C GLY A 422 40.34 0.43 25.90
N ALA A 423 40.79 -0.60 25.17
CA ALA A 423 41.58 -1.70 25.70
C ALA A 423 43.08 -1.36 25.85
N LEU A 424 43.55 -0.28 25.20
CA LEU A 424 44.92 0.21 25.27
C LEU A 424 44.93 1.75 25.28
N LYS A 425 45.96 2.38 25.84
CA LYS A 425 46.19 3.82 25.68
C LYS A 425 47.44 4.07 24.85
N LEU A 426 47.29 4.82 23.77
CA LEU A 426 48.38 5.30 22.92
C LEU A 426 48.41 6.82 22.94
N ASP A 427 49.60 7.38 22.79
CA ASP A 427 49.82 8.82 22.66
C ASP A 427 49.87 9.18 21.18
N ALA A 428 48.98 10.06 20.73
CA ALA A 428 48.89 10.50 19.34
C ALA A 428 50.20 11.10 18.82
N ALA A 429 50.95 11.83 19.65
CA ALA A 429 52.22 12.43 19.26
C ALA A 429 53.33 11.38 19.05
N VAL A 430 53.25 10.26 19.76
CA VAL A 430 54.17 9.12 19.57
C VAL A 430 53.77 8.30 18.35
N VAL A 431 52.46 8.17 18.09
CA VAL A 431 51.95 7.42 16.94
C VAL A 431 52.18 8.16 15.62
N SER A 432 52.18 9.49 15.60
CA SER A 432 52.42 10.28 14.38
C SER A 432 53.86 10.23 13.86
N ASP A 433 54.83 9.85 14.71
CA ASP A 433 56.24 9.80 14.31
C ASP A 433 56.58 8.45 13.64
N SER A 434 56.56 8.45 12.30
CA SER A 434 56.87 7.27 11.48
C SER A 434 58.32 6.80 11.63
N HIS A 435 59.25 7.67 12.01
CA HIS A 435 60.68 7.34 12.10
C HIS A 435 61.05 6.57 13.38
N ARG A 436 60.11 6.44 14.33
CA ARG A 436 60.33 5.77 15.62
C ARG A 436 59.84 4.32 15.66
N CYS A 437 59.09 3.89 14.67
CA CYS A 437 58.70 2.49 14.56
C CYS A 437 59.88 1.65 14.01
N LEU A 438 59.81 0.32 14.15
CA LEU A 438 60.90 -0.56 13.71
C LEU A 438 61.14 -0.44 12.20
N LEU A 439 60.06 -0.41 11.41
CA LEU A 439 60.13 -0.22 9.96
C LEU A 439 60.74 1.13 9.61
N GLY A 440 60.29 2.22 10.24
CA GLY A 440 60.84 3.56 10.03
C GLY A 440 62.30 3.72 10.45
N THR A 441 62.71 3.09 11.56
CA THR A 441 64.12 3.08 11.97
C THR A 441 64.98 2.46 10.86
N TRP A 442 64.54 1.32 10.31
CA TRP A 442 65.26 0.69 9.22
C TRP A 442 65.22 1.51 7.92
N LEU A 443 64.04 1.98 7.51
CA LEU A 443 63.86 2.76 6.28
C LEU A 443 64.75 4.01 6.28
N TYR A 444 64.68 4.80 7.35
CA TYR A 444 65.23 6.15 7.37
C TYR A 444 66.59 6.28 8.08
N ARG A 445 66.97 5.35 8.98
CA ARG A 445 68.21 5.48 9.79
C ARG A 445 69.25 4.41 9.47
N ASP A 446 68.83 3.20 9.16
CA ASP A 446 69.74 2.07 8.90
C ASP A 446 70.05 1.85 7.40
N GLY A 447 69.68 2.82 6.55
CA GLY A 447 69.92 2.79 5.10
C GLY A 447 69.00 1.85 4.33
N GLY A 448 67.84 1.48 4.88
CA GLY A 448 66.92 0.51 4.26
C GLY A 448 66.41 0.93 2.89
N LEU A 449 66.11 2.21 2.69
CA LEU A 449 65.66 2.76 1.40
C LEU A 449 66.72 2.61 0.30
N GLU A 450 68.00 2.75 0.63
CA GLU A 450 69.09 2.53 -0.31
C GLU A 450 69.23 1.05 -0.67
N GLN A 451 69.00 0.14 0.30
CA GLN A 451 69.10 -1.31 0.10
C GLN A 451 68.01 -1.88 -0.81
N VAL A 452 66.82 -1.29 -0.83
CA VAL A 452 65.68 -1.78 -1.64
C VAL A 452 65.40 -0.92 -2.87
N ARG A 453 66.25 0.07 -3.14
CA ARG A 453 66.15 0.93 -4.32
C ARG A 453 66.22 0.07 -5.59
N GLY A 454 65.17 0.13 -6.41
CA GLY A 454 65.03 -0.66 -7.64
C GLY A 454 64.37 -2.03 -7.46
N LEU A 455 64.12 -2.50 -6.23
CA LEU A 455 63.33 -3.71 -5.95
C LEU A 455 61.84 -3.40 -5.77
N VAL A 456 61.54 -2.22 -5.23
CA VAL A 456 60.20 -1.69 -5.03
C VAL A 456 60.17 -0.18 -5.27
N ASP A 457 58.97 0.37 -5.42
CA ASP A 457 58.74 1.82 -5.40
C ASP A 457 58.94 2.35 -3.97
N THR A 458 60.10 2.97 -3.73
CA THR A 458 60.49 3.51 -2.42
C THR A 458 59.70 4.77 -2.07
N ASP A 459 59.39 5.62 -3.05
CA ASP A 459 58.66 6.86 -2.83
C ASP A 459 57.22 6.56 -2.40
N ALA A 460 56.58 5.56 -3.03
CA ALA A 460 55.26 5.09 -2.64
C ALA A 460 55.26 4.43 -1.24
N LEU A 461 56.31 3.69 -0.89
CA LEU A 461 56.43 3.05 0.43
C LEU A 461 56.58 4.09 1.55
N GLU A 462 57.43 5.10 1.36
CA GLU A 462 57.60 6.21 2.31
C GLU A 462 56.29 6.99 2.48
N HIS A 463 55.64 7.33 1.37
CA HIS A 463 54.37 8.04 1.38
C HIS A 463 53.27 7.26 2.13
N ASP A 464 53.10 5.97 1.81
CA ASP A 464 52.07 5.13 2.46
C ASP A 464 52.34 4.96 3.96
N HIS A 465 53.62 4.82 4.32
CA HIS A 465 54.05 4.68 5.71
C HIS A 465 53.78 5.94 6.53
N ASP A 466 54.13 7.12 6.02
CA ASP A 466 53.86 8.40 6.69
C ASP A 466 52.35 8.68 6.76
N ALA A 467 51.62 8.42 5.66
CA ALA A 467 50.17 8.57 5.62
C ALA A 467 49.48 7.66 6.65
N LEU A 468 49.94 6.42 6.82
CA LEU A 468 49.42 5.48 7.82
C LEU A 468 49.58 6.04 9.23
N HIS A 469 50.77 6.52 9.58
CA HIS A 469 51.08 7.10 10.89
C HIS A 469 50.23 8.35 11.18
N LEU A 470 50.03 9.22 10.18
CA LEU A 470 49.17 10.38 10.29
C LEU A 470 47.68 10.00 10.48
N THR A 471 47.20 9.04 9.69
CA THR A 471 45.82 8.54 9.79
C THR A 471 45.56 7.86 11.13
N ALA A 472 46.52 7.09 11.65
CA ALA A 472 46.43 6.52 12.99
C ALA A 472 46.41 7.59 14.09
N ALA A 473 47.23 8.63 13.99
CA ALA A 473 47.23 9.73 14.96
C ALA A 473 45.88 10.46 14.99
N LYS A 474 45.26 10.70 13.82
CA LYS A 474 43.88 11.24 13.72
C LYS A 474 42.87 10.31 14.40
N LEU A 475 42.96 9.01 14.12
CA LEU A 475 42.09 7.98 14.72
C LEU A 475 42.23 7.87 16.24
N ILE A 476 43.41 8.18 16.80
CA ILE A 476 43.64 8.21 18.26
C ILE A 476 43.12 9.52 18.87
N ALA A 477 43.28 10.65 18.19
CA ALA A 477 42.83 11.95 18.70
C ALA A 477 41.30 12.06 18.75
N ASN A 478 40.59 11.42 17.82
CA ASN A 478 39.14 11.53 17.64
C ASN A 478 38.35 10.32 18.16
N VAL A 479 38.79 9.71 19.27
CA VAL A 479 38.07 8.57 19.88
C VAL A 479 36.66 9.01 20.27
N GLY A 480 35.64 8.36 19.69
CA GLY A 480 34.22 8.65 19.94
C GLY A 480 33.47 9.33 18.79
N GLN A 481 34.13 9.66 17.69
CA GLN A 481 33.50 10.18 16.45
C GLN A 481 33.37 9.10 15.37
N SER A 482 32.46 9.31 14.40
CA SER A 482 32.21 8.41 13.28
C SER A 482 33.32 8.49 12.23
N ASP A 483 34.39 7.70 12.42
CA ASP A 483 35.60 7.73 11.59
C ASP A 483 35.74 6.52 10.64
N GLY A 484 34.63 5.92 10.20
CA GLY A 484 34.65 4.70 9.38
C GLY A 484 35.52 4.81 8.12
N ALA A 485 35.54 6.00 7.50
CA ALA A 485 36.40 6.28 6.35
C ALA A 485 37.90 6.25 6.71
N ALA A 486 38.31 6.88 7.82
CA ALA A 486 39.70 6.90 8.26
C ALA A 486 40.17 5.53 8.75
N LEU A 487 39.27 4.72 9.33
CA LEU A 487 39.56 3.31 9.68
C LEU A 487 39.81 2.48 8.41
N GLY A 488 38.97 2.64 7.39
CA GLY A 488 39.15 1.99 6.09
C GLY A 488 40.44 2.42 5.39
N GLU A 489 40.78 3.71 5.45
CA GLU A 489 42.03 4.25 4.93
C GLU A 489 43.26 3.65 5.63
N LEU A 490 43.23 3.56 6.96
CA LEU A 490 44.29 2.90 7.76
C LEU A 490 44.52 1.45 7.32
N GLU A 491 43.44 0.69 7.10
CA GLU A 491 43.52 -0.70 6.65
C GLU A 491 44.14 -0.82 5.24
N VAL A 492 43.69 0.01 4.30
CA VAL A 492 44.23 0.03 2.92
C VAL A 492 45.72 0.36 2.92
N LEU A 493 46.12 1.39 3.66
CA LEU A 493 47.53 1.77 3.81
C LEU A 493 48.35 0.64 4.44
N SER A 494 47.82 -0.05 5.46
CA SER A 494 48.50 -1.19 6.09
C SER A 494 48.73 -2.35 5.11
N GLU A 495 47.72 -2.71 4.32
CA GLU A 495 47.85 -3.78 3.32
C GLU A 495 48.84 -3.42 2.21
N ARG A 496 48.87 -2.16 1.77
CA ARG A 496 49.84 -1.68 0.77
C ARG A 496 51.27 -1.80 1.28
N ILE A 497 51.53 -1.42 2.53
CA ILE A 497 52.85 -1.52 3.18
C ILE A 497 53.26 -2.99 3.32
N VAL A 498 52.39 -3.87 3.84
CA VAL A 498 52.69 -5.30 3.99
C VAL A 498 52.87 -6.00 2.64
N GLY A 499 52.11 -5.61 1.62
CA GLY A 499 52.29 -6.06 0.24
C GLY A 499 53.64 -5.64 -0.33
N CYS A 500 54.08 -4.41 -0.05
CA CYS A 500 55.41 -3.93 -0.44
C CYS A 500 56.53 -4.74 0.24
N LEU A 501 56.43 -4.93 1.56
CA LEU A 501 57.37 -5.78 2.32
C LEU A 501 57.40 -7.22 1.76
N SER A 502 56.27 -7.78 1.34
CA SER A 502 56.22 -9.12 0.75
C SER A 502 56.96 -9.22 -0.58
N ARG A 503 56.93 -8.17 -1.40
CA ARG A 503 57.72 -8.10 -2.63
C ARG A 503 59.22 -8.01 -2.33
N ILE A 504 59.62 -7.23 -1.32
CA ILE A 504 61.02 -7.15 -0.86
C ILE A 504 61.52 -8.54 -0.42
N GLU A 505 60.72 -9.28 0.36
CA GLU A 505 61.04 -10.64 0.83
C GLU A 505 61.19 -11.64 -0.33
N ALA A 506 60.29 -11.59 -1.32
CA ALA A 506 60.35 -12.47 -2.48
C ALA A 506 61.59 -12.20 -3.35
N SER A 507 61.91 -10.92 -3.61
CA SER A 507 63.06 -10.53 -4.42
C SER A 507 64.41 -10.84 -3.74
N THR A 508 64.49 -10.69 -2.42
CA THR A 508 65.70 -11.02 -1.65
C THR A 508 65.91 -12.53 -1.52
N SER A 509 64.85 -13.31 -1.36
CA SER A 509 64.91 -14.78 -1.36
C SER A 509 65.31 -15.34 -2.73
N ALA A 510 64.82 -14.75 -3.83
CA ALA A 510 65.21 -15.14 -5.19
C ALA A 510 66.68 -14.84 -5.49
N ALA A 511 67.22 -13.73 -4.99
CA ALA A 511 68.64 -13.38 -5.12
C ALA A 511 69.58 -14.28 -4.29
N GLN A 512 69.10 -14.83 -3.16
CA GLN A 512 69.83 -15.80 -2.34
C GLN A 512 69.80 -17.23 -2.92
N ALA A 513 68.82 -17.56 -3.76
CA ALA A 513 68.70 -18.87 -4.41
C ALA A 513 69.52 -19.00 -5.71
N THR A 514 69.93 -17.86 -6.29
CA THR A 514 70.77 -17.79 -7.51
C THR A 514 72.25 -17.54 -7.23
N SER A 515 72.63 -17.24 -5.97
CA SER A 515 74.00 -17.16 -5.46
C SER A 515 74.42 -18.45 -4.76
#